data_AF-A0A366ZQL4-F1
#
_entry.id   AF-A0A366ZQL4-F1
#
_cell.length_a   1.000
_cell.length_b   1.000
_cell.length_c   1.000
_cell.angle_alpha   90.00
_cell.angle_beta   90.00
_cell.angle_gamma   90.00
#
_symmetry.space_group_name_H-M   'P 1'
#
loop_
_entity.id
_entity.type
_entity.pdbx_description
1 polymer ?
#
loop_
_entity_poly.entity_id
_entity_poly.type
_entity_poly.pdbx_seq_one_letter_code
_entity_poly.pdbx_strand_id
1 'polypeptide(L)'
;MSPRSPRCSPRPGATRRSASLLVVPLALLALTAAPAAAAPSDQPGGTSGVLDSRALDELQQRAAEVQRGLQSQQGEVEEARAALGEAERAVAEAEAVLGEAEGELAGHRALVARYAAAVYRDGGAVTPLSVLLSGGDPGDVVSALGFLEVVDGHAAAVIGAAEAQRQAALEEQQRATAALDQARARADEVGARAAELEAAAAAVTDELDAALGAVDRQLAQLQREQVEVNQQTAASWRAYLDQLTAAGVTPPPAAALRDPAAGLPERLVPVGAAGGDAQRGAAQLPAQPASLLVLPAETLAAVTAAMDALGSPYAPGTAGPESWDCGSLVQSVYGRAGIPLPGEQAELFAVSEPVAPADVLPGDLVFLGT
;
A
#
# COMPACT_ATOMS: atom_id res chain seq x y z
N MET A 1 -50.71 49.46 -25.49
CA MET A 1 -50.42 49.45 -24.04
C MET A 1 -50.41 48.00 -23.58
N SER A 2 -49.29 47.57 -23.00
CA SER A 2 -48.85 46.18 -22.81
C SER A 2 -49.73 45.32 -21.90
N PRO A 3 -49.84 44.00 -22.17
CA PRO A 3 -50.24 43.03 -21.16
C PRO A 3 -49.02 42.54 -20.35
N ARG A 4 -49.21 42.39 -19.04
CA ARG A 4 -48.21 41.85 -18.09
C ARG A 4 -48.19 40.32 -18.16
N SER A 5 -46.98 39.77 -18.29
CA SER A 5 -46.66 38.34 -18.29
C SER A 5 -46.80 37.70 -16.89
N PRO A 6 -47.16 36.41 -16.77
CA PRO A 6 -46.98 35.64 -15.54
C PRO A 6 -45.54 35.11 -15.43
N ARG A 7 -44.99 35.16 -14.21
CA ARG A 7 -43.64 34.69 -13.87
C ARG A 7 -43.65 33.18 -13.65
N CYS A 8 -42.84 32.45 -14.41
CA CYS A 8 -42.47 31.05 -14.15
C CYS A 8 -41.46 30.98 -13.01
N SER A 9 -41.72 30.12 -12.03
CA SER A 9 -40.78 29.66 -11.01
C SER A 9 -39.84 28.58 -11.57
N PRO A 10 -38.52 28.62 -11.29
CA PRO A 10 -37.61 27.58 -11.75
C PRO A 10 -37.64 26.36 -10.82
N ARG A 11 -37.63 25.16 -11.41
CA ARG A 11 -37.41 23.88 -10.72
C ARG A 11 -35.96 23.79 -10.20
N PRO A 12 -35.69 23.14 -9.06
CA PRO A 12 -34.34 22.95 -8.58
C PRO A 12 -33.61 21.90 -9.44
N GLY A 13 -32.45 22.27 -9.95
CA GLY A 13 -31.57 21.41 -10.74
C GLY A 13 -30.98 20.28 -9.89
N ALA A 14 -31.04 19.07 -10.42
CA ALA A 14 -30.30 17.93 -9.91
C ALA A 14 -28.80 18.20 -10.07
N THR A 15 -28.09 18.28 -8.95
CA THR A 15 -26.63 18.37 -8.92
C THR A 15 -26.04 17.03 -9.34
N ARG A 16 -25.56 16.91 -10.60
CA ARG A 16 -24.64 15.85 -11.02
C ARG A 16 -23.36 15.99 -10.18
N ARG A 17 -23.16 15.10 -9.21
CA ARG A 17 -21.88 14.97 -8.49
C ARG A 17 -20.90 14.27 -9.42
N SER A 18 -20.02 15.03 -10.05
CA SER A 18 -18.87 14.50 -10.77
C SER A 18 -17.89 13.92 -9.74
N ALA A 19 -17.86 12.59 -9.61
CA ALA A 19 -16.83 11.91 -8.84
C ALA A 19 -15.53 11.93 -9.64
N SER A 20 -14.65 12.88 -9.31
CA SER A 20 -13.28 12.95 -9.82
C SER A 20 -12.49 11.79 -9.21
N LEU A 21 -12.16 10.77 -10.02
CA LEU A 21 -11.23 9.69 -9.65
C LEU A 21 -9.85 10.32 -9.48
N LEU A 22 -9.43 10.45 -8.22
CA LEU A 22 -8.17 11.04 -7.84
C LEU A 22 -7.16 9.89 -7.77
N VAL A 23 -6.41 9.71 -8.85
CA VAL A 23 -5.34 8.69 -8.93
C VAL A 23 -4.24 9.09 -7.95
N VAL A 24 -4.18 8.43 -6.79
CA VAL A 24 -3.08 8.56 -5.85
C VAL A 24 -1.92 7.68 -6.37
N PRO A 25 -0.76 8.25 -6.70
CA PRO A 25 0.39 7.44 -7.09
C PRO A 25 0.92 6.71 -5.87
N LEU A 26 0.84 5.37 -5.87
CA LEU A 26 1.52 4.53 -4.90
C LEU A 26 3.02 4.55 -5.24
N ALA A 27 3.79 5.38 -4.55
CA ALA A 27 5.23 5.44 -4.69
C ALA A 27 5.87 4.31 -3.87
N LEU A 28 6.13 3.16 -4.51
CA LEU A 28 6.99 2.13 -3.93
C LEU A 28 8.44 2.59 -4.01
N LEU A 29 9.00 3.02 -2.88
CA LEU A 29 10.43 3.18 -2.72
C LEU A 29 11.10 1.81 -2.83
N ALA A 30 11.91 1.63 -3.87
CA ALA A 30 12.87 0.54 -3.94
C ALA A 30 13.93 0.76 -2.84
N LEU A 31 13.77 0.14 -1.68
CA LEU A 31 14.80 0.07 -0.65
C LEU A 31 15.91 -0.88 -1.13
N THR A 32 16.90 -0.34 -1.84
CA THR A 32 18.17 -1.02 -2.05
C THR A 32 19.20 -0.43 -1.10
N ALA A 33 19.27 -0.99 0.12
CA ALA A 33 20.37 -0.74 1.04
C ALA A 33 20.98 -2.08 1.43
N ALA A 34 22.14 -2.41 0.85
CA ALA A 34 22.97 -3.52 1.31
C ALA A 34 24.19 -2.93 2.03
N PRO A 35 24.23 -2.92 3.37
CA PRO A 35 25.49 -2.96 4.08
C PRO A 35 25.96 -4.43 4.16
N ALA A 36 27.27 -4.65 4.18
CA ALA A 36 27.84 -5.95 4.49
C ALA A 36 27.31 -6.40 5.87
N ALA A 37 26.44 -7.40 5.88
CA ALA A 37 25.70 -7.81 7.06
C ALA A 37 26.58 -8.64 8.00
N ALA A 38 26.75 -8.18 9.24
CA ALA A 38 27.11 -9.05 10.34
C ALA A 38 26.05 -10.15 10.47
N ALA A 39 26.47 -11.37 10.82
CA ALA A 39 25.55 -12.47 11.00
C ALA A 39 24.49 -12.12 12.07
N PRO A 40 23.21 -12.46 11.85
CA PRO A 40 22.16 -12.24 12.85
C PRO A 40 22.51 -12.95 14.16
N SER A 41 22.28 -12.28 15.29
CA SER A 41 22.56 -12.81 16.63
C SER A 41 21.27 -12.90 17.46
N ASP A 42 21.15 -13.93 18.29
CA ASP A 42 20.05 -14.07 19.26
C ASP A 42 20.30 -13.27 20.55
N GLN A 43 21.36 -12.45 20.57
CA GLN A 43 21.63 -11.54 21.67
C GLN A 43 20.69 -10.33 21.59
N PRO A 44 20.43 -9.64 22.72
CA PRO A 44 19.83 -8.31 22.72
C PRO A 44 20.51 -7.44 21.64
N GLY A 45 19.70 -6.69 20.86
CA GLY A 45 20.22 -5.87 19.75
C GLY A 45 20.40 -6.56 18.38
N GLY A 46 20.23 -7.88 18.27
CA GLY A 46 20.24 -8.58 16.98
C GLY A 46 18.99 -8.34 16.12
N THR A 47 19.12 -8.37 14.79
CA THR A 47 18.03 -8.08 13.83
C THR A 47 17.34 -9.31 13.25
N SER A 48 17.69 -10.52 13.71
CA SER A 48 17.25 -11.82 13.17
C SER A 48 15.74 -12.00 13.06
N GLY A 49 14.96 -11.27 13.87
CA GLY A 49 13.50 -11.40 13.95
C GLY A 49 12.73 -10.12 13.63
N VAL A 50 13.37 -9.09 13.06
CA VAL A 50 12.74 -7.76 12.89
C VAL A 50 11.75 -7.73 11.72
N LEU A 51 11.94 -8.56 10.69
CA LEU A 51 11.06 -8.61 9.51
C LEU A 51 10.79 -10.06 9.10
N ASP A 52 9.52 -10.44 9.01
CA ASP A 52 9.09 -11.69 8.37
C ASP A 52 9.08 -11.50 6.84
N SER A 53 9.99 -12.17 6.14
CA SER A 53 10.12 -12.07 4.69
C SER A 53 8.88 -12.57 3.95
N ARG A 54 8.15 -13.56 4.50
CA ARG A 54 6.94 -14.09 3.84
C ARG A 54 5.79 -13.11 3.85
N ALA A 55 5.57 -12.44 4.99
CA ALA A 55 4.53 -11.44 5.11
C ALA A 55 4.78 -10.24 4.17
N LEU A 56 6.05 -9.85 4.00
CA LEU A 56 6.44 -8.80 3.07
C LEU A 56 6.23 -9.22 1.61
N ASP A 57 6.60 -10.46 1.25
CA ASP A 57 6.40 -11.00 -0.10
C ASP A 57 4.91 -11.05 -0.46
N GLU A 58 4.05 -11.50 0.46
CA GLU A 58 2.59 -11.52 0.27
C GLU A 58 1.99 -10.11 0.09
N LEU A 59 2.50 -9.12 0.83
CA LEU A 59 2.06 -7.73 0.71
C LEU A 59 2.49 -7.13 -0.64
N GLN A 60 3.72 -7.41 -1.09
CA GLN A 60 4.23 -6.98 -2.39
C GLN A 60 3.43 -7.60 -3.55
N GLN A 61 3.09 -8.88 -3.45
CA GLN A 61 2.25 -9.55 -4.45
C GLN A 61 0.86 -8.91 -4.54
N ARG A 62 0.20 -8.67 -3.40
CA ARG A 62 -1.10 -7.98 -3.35
C ARG A 62 -1.03 -6.57 -3.93
N ALA A 63 0.01 -5.79 -3.60
CA ALA A 63 0.23 -4.46 -4.18
C ALA A 63 0.34 -4.53 -5.71
N ALA A 64 1.10 -5.50 -6.24
CA ALA A 64 1.28 -5.68 -7.68
C ALA A 64 -0.01 -6.13 -8.39
N GLU A 65 -0.87 -6.90 -7.73
CA GLU A 65 -2.19 -7.26 -8.25
C GLU A 65 -3.13 -6.06 -8.31
N VAL A 66 -3.22 -5.29 -7.23
CA VAL A 66 -4.06 -4.08 -7.19
C VAL A 66 -3.62 -3.06 -8.22
N GLN A 67 -2.30 -2.84 -8.38
CA GLN A 67 -1.77 -1.90 -9.36
C GLN A 67 -2.09 -2.31 -10.81
N ARG A 68 -1.97 -3.62 -11.12
CA ARG A 68 -2.39 -4.15 -12.44
C ARG A 68 -3.88 -3.99 -12.66
N GLY A 69 -4.69 -4.25 -11.63
CA GLY A 69 -6.14 -4.05 -11.66
C GLY A 69 -6.53 -2.61 -11.94
N LEU A 70 -5.93 -1.64 -11.23
CA LEU A 70 -6.18 -0.21 -11.41
C LEU A 70 -5.84 0.26 -12.83
N GLN A 71 -4.69 -0.16 -13.38
CA GLN A 71 -4.33 0.19 -14.76
C GLN A 71 -5.31 -0.38 -15.79
N SER A 72 -5.74 -1.63 -15.62
CA SER A 72 -6.72 -2.24 -16.51
C SER A 72 -8.08 -1.53 -16.44
N GLN A 73 -8.51 -1.12 -15.24
CA GLN A 73 -9.82 -0.51 -15.03
C GLN A 73 -9.94 0.94 -15.51
N GLN A 74 -8.83 1.69 -15.61
CA GLN A 74 -8.88 3.05 -16.15
C GLN A 74 -9.47 3.11 -17.57
N GLY A 75 -9.07 2.19 -18.45
CA GLY A 75 -9.62 2.11 -19.80
C GLY A 75 -11.10 1.72 -19.82
N GLU A 76 -11.51 0.75 -19.00
CA GLU A 76 -12.92 0.31 -18.92
C GLU A 76 -13.84 1.44 -18.43
N VAL A 77 -13.40 2.25 -17.46
CA VAL A 77 -14.17 3.38 -16.94
C VAL A 77 -14.40 4.43 -18.02
N GLU A 78 -13.36 4.77 -18.78
CA GLU A 78 -13.45 5.75 -19.87
C GLU A 78 -14.38 5.26 -20.98
N GLU A 79 -14.23 3.99 -21.39
CA GLU A 79 -15.08 3.36 -22.40
C GLU A 79 -16.55 3.32 -21.97
N ALA A 80 -16.83 2.89 -20.73
CA ALA A 80 -18.20 2.83 -20.22
C ALA A 80 -18.86 4.23 -20.12
N ARG A 81 -18.08 5.26 -19.74
CA ARG A 81 -18.57 6.65 -19.73
C ARG A 81 -18.84 7.19 -21.12
N ALA A 82 -17.99 6.85 -22.09
CA ALA A 82 -18.20 7.23 -23.49
C ALA A 82 -19.47 6.58 -24.06
N ALA A 83 -19.65 5.27 -23.84
CA ALA A 83 -20.83 4.53 -24.26
C ALA A 83 -22.13 5.08 -23.62
N LEU A 84 -22.07 5.43 -22.32
CA LEU A 84 -23.19 6.08 -21.65
C LEU A 84 -23.57 7.42 -22.31
N GLY A 85 -22.57 8.26 -22.59
CA GLY A 85 -22.80 9.55 -23.26
C GLY A 85 -23.31 9.39 -24.70
N GLU A 86 -22.94 8.32 -25.39
CA GLU A 86 -23.48 7.97 -26.70
C GLU A 86 -24.94 7.52 -26.63
N ALA A 87 -25.29 6.65 -25.68
CA ALA A 87 -26.65 6.20 -25.48
C ALA A 87 -27.59 7.36 -25.04
N GLU A 88 -27.12 8.30 -24.21
CA GLU A 88 -27.87 9.51 -23.85
C GLU A 88 -28.20 10.36 -25.08
N ARG A 89 -27.25 10.50 -26.02
CA ARG A 89 -27.48 11.23 -27.29
C ARG A 89 -28.45 10.48 -28.21
N ALA A 90 -28.31 9.17 -28.34
CA ALA A 90 -29.19 8.35 -29.16
C ALA A 90 -30.65 8.43 -28.70
N VAL A 91 -30.90 8.44 -27.38
CA VAL A 91 -32.26 8.65 -26.84
C VAL A 91 -32.79 10.03 -27.21
N ALA A 92 -32.00 11.09 -27.04
CA ALA A 92 -32.43 12.45 -27.38
C ALA A 92 -32.73 12.61 -28.89
N GLU A 93 -31.93 11.99 -29.75
CA GLU A 93 -32.16 11.97 -31.20
C GLU A 93 -33.45 11.20 -31.55
N ALA A 94 -33.67 10.02 -30.95
CA ALA A 94 -34.87 9.22 -31.19
C ALA A 94 -36.15 9.93 -30.70
N GLU A 95 -36.09 10.63 -29.57
CA GLU A 95 -37.19 11.47 -29.08
C GLU A 95 -37.52 12.62 -30.03
N ALA A 96 -36.50 13.26 -30.62
CA ALA A 96 -36.70 14.32 -31.60
C ALA A 96 -37.38 13.78 -32.88
N VAL A 97 -36.93 12.64 -33.40
CA VAL A 97 -37.52 11.98 -34.58
C VAL A 97 -38.97 11.57 -34.32
N LEU A 98 -39.26 11.02 -33.13
CA LEU A 98 -40.63 10.69 -32.74
C LEU A 98 -41.52 11.94 -32.70
N GLY A 99 -41.03 13.03 -32.10
CA GLY A 99 -41.76 14.30 -32.06
C GLY A 99 -42.04 14.88 -33.45
N GLU A 100 -41.09 14.77 -34.39
CA GLU A 100 -41.28 15.17 -35.78
C GLU A 100 -42.35 14.31 -36.48
N ALA A 101 -42.27 12.99 -36.35
CA ALA A 101 -43.24 12.06 -36.94
C ALA A 101 -44.67 12.25 -36.36
N GLU A 102 -44.79 12.52 -35.06
CA GLU A 102 -46.06 12.88 -34.43
C GLU A 102 -46.61 14.21 -34.97
N GLY A 103 -45.74 15.18 -35.20
CA GLY A 103 -46.07 16.47 -35.81
C GLY A 103 -46.59 16.33 -37.24
N GLU A 104 -45.92 15.54 -38.09
CA GLU A 104 -46.36 15.26 -39.47
C GLU A 104 -47.72 14.56 -39.49
N LEU A 105 -47.89 13.51 -38.69
CA LEU A 105 -49.17 12.80 -38.57
C LEU A 105 -50.31 13.72 -38.11
N ALA A 106 -50.06 14.58 -37.12
CA ALA A 106 -51.02 15.58 -36.68
C ALA A 106 -51.37 16.58 -37.79
N GLY A 107 -50.37 17.01 -38.57
CA GLY A 107 -50.54 17.88 -39.73
C GLY A 107 -51.45 17.27 -40.80
N HIS A 108 -51.19 16.02 -41.19
CA HIS A 108 -52.01 15.28 -42.16
C HIS A 108 -53.45 15.08 -41.66
N ARG A 109 -53.63 14.67 -40.40
CA ARG A 109 -54.96 14.54 -39.78
C ARG A 109 -55.71 15.86 -39.73
N ALA A 110 -55.04 16.98 -39.43
CA ALA A 110 -55.66 18.30 -39.42
C ALA A 110 -56.06 18.77 -40.83
N LEU A 111 -55.29 18.43 -41.87
CA LEU A 111 -55.66 18.70 -43.26
C LEU A 111 -56.95 17.95 -43.64
N VAL A 112 -57.01 16.64 -43.36
CA VAL A 112 -58.19 15.80 -43.61
C VAL A 112 -59.40 16.31 -42.81
N ALA A 113 -59.23 16.66 -41.54
CA ALA A 113 -60.30 17.21 -40.71
C ALA A 113 -60.83 18.55 -41.24
N ARG A 114 -59.96 19.44 -41.72
CA ARG A 114 -60.37 20.71 -42.36
C ARG A 114 -61.13 20.48 -43.66
N TYR A 115 -60.64 19.57 -44.50
CA TYR A 115 -61.34 19.20 -45.74
C TYR A 115 -62.73 18.63 -45.45
N ALA A 116 -62.83 17.65 -44.53
CA ALA A 116 -64.10 17.07 -44.13
C ALA A 116 -65.08 18.10 -43.53
N ALA A 117 -64.58 19.02 -42.70
CA ALA A 117 -65.40 20.10 -42.13
C ALA A 117 -65.91 21.08 -43.20
N ALA A 118 -65.10 21.40 -44.21
CA ALA A 118 -65.50 22.25 -45.33
C ALA A 118 -66.58 21.58 -46.19
N VAL A 119 -66.38 20.31 -46.55
CA VAL A 119 -67.38 19.48 -47.25
C VAL A 119 -68.71 19.48 -46.49
N TYR A 120 -68.66 19.34 -45.16
CA TYR A 120 -69.86 19.30 -44.30
C TYR A 120 -70.57 20.65 -44.15
N ARG A 121 -69.83 21.75 -43.95
CA ARG A 121 -70.42 23.08 -43.65
C ARG A 121 -70.92 23.83 -44.87
N ASP A 122 -70.16 23.85 -45.95
CA ASP A 122 -70.47 24.69 -47.11
C ASP A 122 -71.40 23.98 -48.10
N GLY A 123 -71.73 22.70 -47.87
CA GLY A 123 -72.47 21.87 -48.82
C GLY A 123 -71.80 21.78 -50.21
N GLY A 124 -70.52 22.15 -50.29
CA GLY A 124 -69.90 22.72 -51.49
C GLY A 124 -68.55 22.10 -51.84
N ALA A 125 -68.34 20.82 -51.54
CA ALA A 125 -67.42 20.05 -52.37
C ALA A 125 -68.14 19.70 -53.68
N VAL A 126 -67.40 19.57 -54.77
CA VAL A 126 -67.91 18.96 -56.01
C VAL A 126 -68.24 17.50 -55.69
N THR A 127 -69.46 17.29 -55.22
CA THR A 127 -70.00 15.96 -54.94
C THR A 127 -70.72 15.45 -56.18
N PRO A 128 -70.80 14.12 -56.37
CA PRO A 128 -71.54 13.55 -57.50
C PRO A 128 -73.00 14.05 -57.54
N LEU A 129 -73.62 14.23 -56.36
CA LEU A 129 -74.96 14.79 -56.22
C LEU A 129 -75.04 16.28 -56.57
N SER A 130 -74.03 17.09 -56.22
CA SER A 130 -74.03 18.51 -56.58
C SER A 130 -73.76 18.72 -58.07
N VAL A 131 -72.90 17.89 -58.70
CA VAL A 131 -72.65 17.91 -60.16
C VAL A 131 -73.91 17.49 -60.93
N LEU A 132 -74.64 16.48 -60.42
CA LEU A 132 -75.92 16.04 -60.98
C LEU A 132 -77.02 17.12 -60.84
N LEU A 133 -77.10 17.77 -59.68
CA LEU A 133 -78.10 18.82 -59.40
C LEU A 133 -77.78 20.17 -60.09
N SER A 134 -76.52 20.43 -60.45
CA SER A 134 -76.11 21.63 -61.18
C SER A 134 -76.23 21.52 -62.71
N GLY A 135 -76.69 20.37 -63.24
CA GLY A 135 -76.89 20.15 -64.66
C GLY A 135 -75.68 19.62 -65.44
N GLY A 136 -74.73 18.93 -64.78
CA GLY A 136 -73.63 18.24 -65.45
C GLY A 136 -74.07 17.02 -66.27
N ASP A 137 -73.25 16.63 -67.26
CA ASP A 137 -73.49 15.40 -68.04
C ASP A 137 -73.22 14.15 -67.15
N PRO A 138 -73.91 13.01 -67.35
CA PRO A 138 -73.55 11.74 -66.71
C PRO A 138 -72.05 11.41 -66.72
N GLY A 139 -71.27 11.83 -67.73
CA GLY A 139 -69.81 11.71 -67.73
C GLY A 139 -69.10 12.49 -66.61
N ASP A 140 -69.56 13.71 -66.29
CA ASP A 140 -68.95 14.58 -65.27
C ASP A 140 -69.15 14.03 -63.86
N VAL A 141 -70.28 13.37 -63.60
CA VAL A 141 -70.59 12.71 -62.32
C VAL A 141 -69.63 11.53 -62.07
N VAL A 142 -69.30 10.75 -63.11
CA VAL A 142 -68.34 9.64 -63.03
C VAL A 142 -66.92 10.16 -62.80
N SER A 143 -66.52 11.24 -63.47
CA SER A 143 -65.22 11.88 -63.24
C SER A 143 -65.10 12.44 -61.81
N ALA A 144 -66.15 13.03 -61.27
CA ALA A 144 -66.17 13.52 -59.89
C ALA A 144 -66.05 12.38 -58.85
N LEU A 145 -66.73 11.24 -59.09
CA LEU A 145 -66.57 10.03 -58.27
C LEU A 145 -65.14 9.50 -58.29
N GLY A 146 -64.55 9.36 -59.49
CA GLY A 146 -63.17 8.89 -59.64
C GLY A 146 -62.14 9.83 -59.00
N PHE A 147 -62.35 11.14 -59.09
CA PHE A 147 -61.49 12.12 -58.41
C PHE A 147 -61.55 11.98 -56.88
N LEU A 148 -62.75 11.85 -56.30
CA LEU A 148 -62.92 11.67 -54.85
C LEU A 148 -62.26 10.39 -54.36
N GLU A 149 -62.42 9.29 -55.10
CA GLU A 149 -61.79 8.01 -54.76
C GLU A 149 -60.25 8.10 -54.78
N VAL A 150 -59.69 8.83 -55.75
CA VAL A 150 -58.23 9.11 -55.79
C VAL A 150 -57.79 9.98 -54.62
N VAL A 151 -58.55 11.00 -54.24
CA VAL A 151 -58.23 11.89 -53.10
C VAL A 151 -58.30 11.13 -51.78
N ASP A 152 -59.34 10.34 -51.56
CA ASP A 152 -59.51 9.54 -50.34
C ASP A 152 -58.42 8.46 -50.26
N GLY A 153 -58.12 7.78 -51.37
CA GLY A 153 -57.01 6.84 -51.45
C GLY A 153 -55.65 7.49 -51.16
N HIS A 154 -55.41 8.69 -51.68
CA HIS A 154 -54.19 9.45 -51.40
C HIS A 154 -54.11 9.89 -49.93
N ALA A 155 -55.20 10.40 -49.34
CA ALA A 155 -55.25 10.80 -47.94
C ALA A 155 -55.00 9.62 -46.99
N ALA A 156 -55.62 8.47 -47.29
CA ALA A 156 -55.39 7.22 -46.55
C ALA A 156 -53.93 6.76 -46.67
N ALA A 157 -53.33 6.83 -47.86
CA ALA A 157 -51.94 6.45 -48.07
C ALA A 157 -50.96 7.34 -47.29
N VAL A 158 -51.18 8.66 -47.31
CA VAL A 158 -50.31 9.63 -46.61
C VAL A 158 -50.43 9.48 -45.09
N ILE A 159 -51.64 9.34 -44.54
CA ILE A 159 -51.83 9.10 -43.11
C ILE A 159 -51.24 7.75 -42.70
N GLY A 160 -51.47 6.69 -43.48
CA GLY A 160 -50.92 5.37 -43.21
C GLY A 160 -49.39 5.36 -43.22
N ALA A 161 -48.77 6.09 -44.14
CA ALA A 161 -47.31 6.26 -44.17
C ALA A 161 -46.80 7.03 -42.93
N ALA A 162 -47.46 8.11 -42.54
CA ALA A 162 -47.09 8.88 -41.35
C ALA A 162 -47.28 8.09 -40.04
N GLU A 163 -48.33 7.27 -39.94
CA GLU A 163 -48.54 6.36 -38.81
C GLU A 163 -47.46 5.28 -38.73
N ALA A 164 -47.06 4.70 -39.88
CA ALA A 164 -45.95 3.75 -39.94
C ALA A 164 -44.62 4.39 -39.52
N GLN A 165 -44.33 5.61 -39.96
CA GLN A 165 -43.14 6.36 -39.58
C GLN A 165 -43.12 6.68 -38.07
N ARG A 166 -44.25 7.11 -37.50
CA ARG A 166 -44.40 7.31 -36.05
C ARG A 166 -44.16 6.02 -35.27
N GLN A 167 -44.69 4.90 -35.75
CA GLN A 167 -44.49 3.60 -35.11
C GLN A 167 -43.02 3.17 -35.15
N ALA A 168 -42.34 3.33 -36.28
CA ALA A 168 -40.91 3.05 -36.40
C ALA A 168 -40.06 3.94 -35.47
N ALA A 169 -40.40 5.23 -35.35
CA ALA A 169 -39.72 6.16 -34.45
C ALA A 169 -39.91 5.78 -32.98
N LEU A 170 -41.11 5.32 -32.59
CA LEU A 170 -41.39 4.81 -31.25
C LEU A 170 -40.55 3.57 -30.92
N GLU A 171 -40.43 2.64 -31.88
CA GLU A 171 -39.60 1.44 -31.71
C GLU A 171 -38.10 1.77 -31.59
N GLU A 172 -37.62 2.77 -32.35
CA GLU A 172 -36.25 3.29 -32.19
C GLU A 172 -36.05 3.94 -30.82
N GLN A 173 -36.99 4.76 -30.34
CA GLN A 173 -36.92 5.35 -29.00
C GLN A 173 -36.84 4.28 -27.90
N GLN A 174 -37.64 3.21 -28.02
CA GLN A 174 -37.60 2.09 -27.07
C GLN A 174 -36.25 1.36 -27.11
N ARG A 175 -35.70 1.11 -28.31
CA ARG A 175 -34.36 0.51 -28.46
C ARG A 175 -33.26 1.39 -27.87
N ALA A 176 -33.28 2.69 -28.14
CA ALA A 176 -32.34 3.65 -27.58
C ALA A 176 -32.42 3.71 -26.05
N THR A 177 -33.62 3.68 -25.49
CA THR A 177 -33.84 3.68 -24.03
C THR A 177 -33.28 2.40 -23.38
N ALA A 178 -33.54 1.24 -23.98
CA ALA A 178 -32.97 -0.02 -23.50
C ALA A 178 -31.44 -0.03 -23.58
N ALA A 179 -30.85 0.52 -24.64
CA ALA A 179 -29.40 0.67 -24.76
C ALA A 179 -28.82 1.62 -23.69
N LEU A 180 -29.53 2.70 -23.36
CA LEU A 180 -29.15 3.61 -22.29
C LEU A 180 -29.17 2.93 -20.91
N ASP A 181 -30.19 2.13 -20.62
CA ASP A 181 -30.25 1.38 -19.36
C ASP A 181 -29.11 0.35 -19.25
N GLN A 182 -28.75 -0.32 -20.35
CA GLN A 182 -27.60 -1.21 -20.40
C GLN A 182 -26.28 -0.46 -20.19
N ALA A 183 -26.09 0.69 -20.84
CA ALA A 183 -24.89 1.50 -20.71
C ALA A 183 -24.74 2.06 -19.28
N ARG A 184 -25.85 2.46 -18.63
CA ARG A 184 -25.88 2.86 -17.22
C ARG A 184 -25.46 1.72 -16.30
N ALA A 185 -26.07 0.54 -16.46
CA ALA A 185 -25.73 -0.63 -15.64
C ALA A 185 -24.26 -1.01 -15.77
N ARG A 186 -23.70 -0.94 -16.99
CA ARG A 186 -22.27 -1.19 -17.23
C ARG A 186 -21.37 -0.14 -16.58
N ALA A 187 -21.74 1.15 -16.68
CA ALA A 187 -20.98 2.23 -16.04
C ALA A 187 -21.00 2.11 -14.51
N ASP A 188 -22.12 1.71 -13.92
CA ASP A 188 -22.26 1.47 -12.49
C ASP A 188 -21.41 0.27 -12.04
N GLU A 189 -21.43 -0.83 -12.80
CA GLU A 189 -20.61 -2.03 -12.53
C GLU A 189 -19.11 -1.71 -12.56
N VAL A 190 -18.65 -1.05 -13.62
CA VAL A 190 -17.24 -0.66 -13.77
C VAL A 190 -16.84 0.35 -12.69
N GLY A 191 -17.72 1.30 -12.35
CA GLY A 191 -17.50 2.23 -11.25
C GLY A 191 -17.36 1.54 -9.88
N ALA A 192 -18.18 0.51 -9.61
CA ALA A 192 -18.08 -0.26 -8.38
C ALA A 192 -16.76 -1.03 -8.29
N ARG A 193 -16.34 -1.70 -9.38
CA ARG A 193 -15.04 -2.41 -9.44
C ARG A 193 -13.86 -1.46 -9.24
N ALA A 194 -13.92 -0.26 -9.83
CA ALA A 194 -12.88 0.76 -9.62
C ALA A 194 -12.79 1.17 -8.14
N ALA A 195 -13.94 1.42 -7.49
CA ALA A 195 -13.97 1.77 -6.06
C ALA A 195 -13.46 0.63 -5.16
N GLU A 196 -13.75 -0.63 -5.49
CA GLU A 196 -13.21 -1.80 -4.78
C GLU A 196 -11.69 -1.88 -4.89
N LEU A 197 -11.12 -1.63 -6.08
CA LEU A 197 -9.67 -1.61 -6.28
C LEU A 197 -9.00 -0.44 -5.54
N GLU A 198 -9.61 0.74 -5.51
CA GLU A 198 -9.13 1.88 -4.74
C GLU A 198 -9.13 1.59 -3.24
N ALA A 199 -10.19 0.95 -2.74
CA ALA A 199 -10.26 0.50 -1.34
C ALA A 199 -9.20 -0.57 -1.04
N ALA A 200 -8.97 -1.52 -1.96
CA ALA A 200 -7.91 -2.51 -1.82
C ALA A 200 -6.51 -1.87 -1.82
N ALA A 201 -6.28 -0.83 -2.64
CA ALA A 201 -5.03 -0.09 -2.65
C ALA A 201 -4.76 0.60 -1.31
N ALA A 202 -5.78 1.28 -0.76
CA ALA A 202 -5.70 1.92 0.55
C ALA A 202 -5.41 0.89 1.66
N ALA A 203 -6.08 -0.27 1.64
CA ALA A 203 -5.85 -1.33 2.61
C ALA A 203 -4.42 -1.87 2.57
N VAL A 204 -3.83 -2.04 1.38
CA VAL A 204 -2.43 -2.46 1.23
C VAL A 204 -1.46 -1.42 1.82
N THR A 205 -1.74 -0.13 1.64
CA THR A 205 -0.95 0.95 2.26
C THR A 205 -1.06 0.92 3.79
N ASP A 206 -2.27 0.79 4.33
CA ASP A 206 -2.48 0.72 5.78
C ASP A 206 -1.77 -0.51 6.39
N GLU A 207 -1.79 -1.66 5.70
CA GLU A 207 -1.05 -2.87 6.12
C GLU A 207 0.47 -2.64 6.11
N LEU A 208 1.00 -1.95 5.10
CA LEU A 208 2.43 -1.61 5.03
C LEU A 208 2.85 -0.68 6.18
N ASP A 209 2.08 0.37 6.44
CA ASP A 209 2.35 1.32 7.51
C ASP A 209 2.27 0.64 8.88
N ALA A 210 1.32 -0.28 9.07
CA ALA A 210 1.22 -1.08 10.29
C ALA A 210 2.45 -1.99 10.48
N ALA A 211 2.94 -2.62 9.41
CA ALA A 211 4.12 -3.47 9.44
C ALA A 211 5.39 -2.66 9.77
N LEU A 212 5.60 -1.53 9.10
CA LEU A 212 6.72 -0.61 9.40
C LEU A 212 6.65 -0.10 10.85
N GLY A 213 5.46 0.26 11.32
CA GLY A 213 5.25 0.67 12.71
C GLY A 213 5.55 -0.45 13.72
N ALA A 214 5.32 -1.71 13.37
CA ALA A 214 5.69 -2.85 14.23
C ALA A 214 7.20 -3.03 14.31
N VAL A 215 7.89 -2.95 13.17
CA VAL A 215 9.36 -2.98 13.05
C VAL A 215 10.00 -1.89 13.91
N ASP A 216 9.53 -0.65 13.80
CA ASP A 216 10.06 0.48 14.57
C ASP A 216 9.91 0.26 16.07
N ARG A 217 8.75 -0.27 16.51
CA ARG A 217 8.52 -0.59 17.93
C ARG A 217 9.46 -1.69 18.42
N GLN A 218 9.67 -2.73 17.61
CA GLN A 218 10.56 -3.83 17.94
C GLN A 218 12.02 -3.38 18.00
N LEU A 219 12.48 -2.57 17.03
CA LEU A 219 13.82 -2.01 17.04
C LEU A 219 14.04 -1.12 18.26
N ALA A 220 13.07 -0.25 18.59
CA ALA A 220 13.14 0.59 19.78
C ALA A 220 13.17 -0.23 21.08
N GLN A 221 12.48 -1.39 21.12
CA GLN A 221 12.55 -2.31 22.24
C GLN A 221 13.94 -2.95 22.35
N LEU A 222 14.48 -3.50 21.26
CA LEU A 222 15.82 -4.10 21.25
C LEU A 222 16.90 -3.10 21.66
N GLN A 223 16.78 -1.85 21.24
CA GLN A 223 17.69 -0.77 21.66
C GLN A 223 17.62 -0.52 23.17
N ARG A 224 16.41 -0.50 23.76
CA ARG A 224 16.24 -0.34 25.21
C ARG A 224 16.83 -1.51 25.98
N GLU A 225 16.56 -2.74 25.53
CA GLU A 225 17.11 -3.96 26.13
C GLU A 225 18.64 -3.98 26.06
N GLN A 226 19.22 -3.58 24.92
CA GLN A 226 20.68 -3.48 24.79
C GLN A 226 21.27 -2.45 25.75
N VAL A 227 20.65 -1.27 25.88
CA VAL A 227 21.11 -0.23 26.82
C VAL A 227 21.02 -0.72 28.26
N GLU A 228 19.93 -1.41 28.61
CA GLU A 228 19.76 -1.99 29.94
C GLU A 228 20.84 -3.03 30.25
N VAL A 229 21.09 -3.96 29.33
CA VAL A 229 22.15 -4.98 29.48
C VAL A 229 23.52 -4.33 29.60
N ASN A 230 23.82 -3.30 28.79
CA ASN A 230 25.08 -2.55 28.88
C ASN A 230 25.25 -1.91 30.27
N GLN A 231 24.21 -1.26 30.78
CA GLN A 231 24.22 -0.61 32.10
C GLN A 231 24.40 -1.63 33.23
N GLN A 232 23.64 -2.74 33.19
CA GLN A 232 23.74 -3.81 34.19
C GLN A 232 25.13 -4.47 34.17
N THR A 233 25.69 -4.72 32.99
CA THR A 233 27.03 -5.31 32.81
C THR A 233 28.10 -4.38 33.38
N ALA A 234 28.07 -3.09 33.02
CA ALA A 234 29.01 -2.10 33.55
C ALA A 234 28.87 -1.91 35.07
N ALA A 235 27.64 -1.92 35.61
CA ALA A 235 27.40 -1.82 37.04
C ALA A 235 27.92 -3.04 37.80
N SER A 236 27.69 -4.25 37.27
CA SER A 236 28.18 -5.50 37.84
C SER A 236 29.71 -5.55 37.87
N TRP A 237 30.35 -5.07 36.79
CA TRP A 237 31.80 -4.96 36.73
C TRP A 237 32.35 -3.98 37.78
N ARG A 238 31.75 -2.80 37.93
CA ARG A 238 32.14 -1.83 38.97
C ARG A 238 31.99 -2.41 40.38
N ALA A 239 30.87 -3.08 40.66
CA ALA A 239 30.65 -3.73 41.95
C ALA A 239 31.71 -4.81 42.26
N TYR A 240 32.16 -5.56 41.25
CA TYR A 240 33.26 -6.50 41.38
C TYR A 240 34.60 -5.80 41.71
N LEU A 241 34.92 -4.70 41.04
CA LEU A 241 36.11 -3.90 41.36
C LEU A 241 36.07 -3.32 42.79
N ASP A 242 34.89 -2.87 43.25
CA ASP A 242 34.70 -2.37 44.60
C ASP A 242 34.90 -3.48 45.65
N GLN A 243 34.45 -4.71 45.36
CA GLN A 243 34.68 -5.87 46.23
C GLN A 243 36.17 -6.20 46.37
N LEU A 244 36.92 -6.17 45.26
CA LEU A 244 38.38 -6.35 45.29
C LEU A 244 39.06 -5.29 46.17
N THR A 245 38.66 -4.03 45.97
CA THR A 245 39.20 -2.89 46.74
C THR A 245 38.88 -3.03 48.23
N ALA A 246 37.63 -3.36 48.58
CA ALA A 246 37.19 -3.56 49.96
C ALA A 246 37.90 -4.74 50.65
N ALA A 247 38.24 -5.79 49.89
CA ALA A 247 39.02 -6.93 50.38
C ALA A 247 40.53 -6.65 50.52
N GLY A 248 40.98 -5.44 50.15
CA GLY A 248 42.38 -5.04 50.17
C GLY A 248 43.23 -5.81 49.16
N VAL A 249 42.63 -6.24 48.04
CA VAL A 249 43.33 -6.93 46.97
C VAL A 249 43.98 -5.91 46.05
N THR A 250 45.31 -5.93 45.98
CA THR A 250 46.04 -5.30 44.88
C THR A 250 46.19 -6.34 43.77
N PRO A 251 45.57 -6.13 42.59
CA PRO A 251 45.63 -7.09 41.50
C PRO A 251 47.10 -7.38 41.09
N PRO A 252 47.53 -8.66 41.09
CA PRO A 252 48.89 -9.00 40.68
C PRO A 252 49.06 -8.87 39.16
N PRO A 253 50.29 -8.69 38.65
CA PRO A 253 50.54 -8.70 37.21
C PRO A 253 50.27 -10.09 36.62
N ALA A 254 49.91 -10.17 35.33
CA ALA A 254 49.55 -11.42 34.64
C ALA A 254 50.63 -12.51 34.76
N ALA A 255 51.91 -12.11 34.77
CA ALA A 255 53.03 -13.03 34.95
C ALA A 255 52.98 -13.81 36.28
N ALA A 256 52.44 -13.22 37.35
CA ALA A 256 52.35 -13.85 38.66
C ALA A 256 51.19 -14.86 38.79
N LEU A 257 50.22 -14.83 37.87
CA LEU A 257 49.09 -15.77 37.82
C LEU A 257 49.20 -16.79 36.68
N ARG A 258 50.26 -16.70 35.87
CA ARG A 258 50.43 -17.54 34.66
C ARG A 258 50.64 -19.01 34.98
N ASP A 259 51.40 -19.32 36.05
CA ASP A 259 51.71 -20.68 36.47
C ASP A 259 51.31 -20.90 37.94
N PRO A 260 50.06 -21.34 38.20
CA PRO A 260 49.60 -21.59 39.57
C PRO A 260 50.36 -22.74 40.25
N ALA A 261 50.99 -23.65 39.50
CA ALA A 261 51.77 -24.76 40.06
C ALA A 261 53.14 -24.30 40.57
N ALA A 262 53.70 -23.22 40.01
CA ALA A 262 54.92 -22.58 40.50
C ALA A 262 54.71 -21.78 41.81
N GLY A 263 53.45 -21.59 42.22
CA GLY A 263 53.06 -20.87 43.43
C GLY A 263 52.35 -19.55 43.11
N LEU A 264 51.43 -19.16 44.00
CA LEU A 264 50.64 -17.94 43.87
C LEU A 264 51.04 -16.89 44.94
N PRO A 265 50.75 -15.59 44.71
CA PRO A 265 50.92 -14.55 45.72
C PRO A 265 50.19 -14.88 47.04
N GLU A 266 50.71 -14.35 48.15
CA GLU A 266 50.19 -14.64 49.49
C GLU A 266 48.68 -14.36 49.60
N ARG A 267 47.96 -15.26 50.27
CA ARG A 267 46.49 -15.28 50.45
C ARG A 267 45.67 -15.69 49.23
N LEU A 268 46.26 -15.88 48.06
CA LEU A 268 45.56 -16.38 46.87
C LEU A 268 45.65 -17.92 46.78
N VAL A 269 44.58 -18.55 46.33
CA VAL A 269 44.52 -19.99 46.05
C VAL A 269 44.08 -20.19 44.59
N PRO A 270 44.43 -21.32 43.94
CA PRO A 270 44.10 -21.52 42.53
C PRO A 270 42.59 -21.64 42.30
N VAL A 271 42.15 -21.19 41.12
CA VAL A 271 40.82 -21.53 40.57
C VAL A 271 40.95 -22.89 39.88
N GLY A 272 39.95 -23.77 40.04
CA GLY A 272 39.96 -25.07 39.36
C GLY A 272 39.53 -24.94 37.89
N ALA A 273 40.27 -25.59 37.00
CA ALA A 273 39.90 -25.75 35.59
C ALA A 273 39.07 -27.02 35.38
N ALA A 274 38.29 -27.07 34.31
CA ALA A 274 37.44 -28.21 33.93
C ALA A 274 38.23 -29.52 33.75
N GLY A 275 39.51 -29.42 33.39
CA GLY A 275 40.44 -30.57 33.29
C GLY A 275 40.90 -31.16 34.62
N GLY A 276 40.54 -30.56 35.76
CA GLY A 276 40.96 -30.99 37.11
C GLY A 276 42.26 -30.36 37.60
N ASP A 277 42.94 -29.57 36.76
CA ASP A 277 44.14 -28.81 37.10
C ASP A 277 43.80 -27.39 37.58
N ALA A 278 44.80 -26.65 38.06
CA ALA A 278 44.65 -25.24 38.38
C ALA A 278 44.60 -24.38 37.11
N GLN A 279 43.59 -23.50 37.02
CA GLN A 279 43.40 -22.59 35.91
C GLN A 279 44.49 -21.52 35.88
N ARG A 280 45.08 -21.31 34.70
CA ARG A 280 46.09 -20.27 34.46
C ARG A 280 45.42 -18.90 34.31
N GLY A 281 46.14 -17.85 34.71
CA GLY A 281 45.69 -16.48 34.50
C GLY A 281 44.62 -15.98 35.48
N ALA A 282 44.26 -16.78 36.49
CA ALA A 282 43.37 -16.37 37.56
C ALA A 282 43.72 -17.04 38.89
N ALA A 283 43.32 -16.39 39.97
CA ALA A 283 43.33 -16.95 41.31
C ALA A 283 42.06 -16.55 42.04
N GLN A 284 41.87 -17.06 43.25
CA GLN A 284 40.75 -16.68 44.10
C GLN A 284 41.27 -16.32 45.49
N LEU A 285 40.68 -15.28 46.08
CA LEU A 285 40.88 -14.94 47.49
C LEU A 285 39.79 -15.64 48.31
N PRO A 286 40.13 -16.57 49.21
CA PRO A 286 39.16 -17.15 50.13
C PRO A 286 38.58 -16.07 51.04
N ALA A 287 37.28 -15.82 50.92
CA ALA A 287 36.54 -14.85 51.72
C ALA A 287 35.16 -15.42 52.10
N GLN A 288 34.52 -14.84 53.11
CA GLN A 288 33.16 -15.17 53.51
C GLN A 288 32.23 -14.03 53.06
N PRO A 289 31.05 -14.32 52.48
CA PRO A 289 30.42 -15.63 52.32
C PRO A 289 30.85 -16.45 51.09
N ALA A 290 31.61 -15.87 50.16
CA ALA A 290 32.11 -16.56 48.96
C ALA A 290 33.53 -16.10 48.59
N SER A 291 34.30 -16.99 47.94
CA SER A 291 35.62 -16.65 47.39
C SER A 291 35.50 -15.62 46.28
N LEU A 292 36.42 -14.65 46.27
CA LEU A 292 36.46 -13.59 45.27
C LEU A 292 37.45 -13.97 44.17
N LEU A 293 37.01 -13.93 42.91
CA LEU A 293 37.89 -14.09 41.75
C LEU A 293 38.90 -12.93 41.72
N VAL A 294 40.18 -13.24 41.49
CA VAL A 294 41.26 -12.27 41.36
C VAL A 294 41.88 -12.45 39.98
N LEU A 295 41.70 -11.42 39.15
CA LEU A 295 42.24 -11.35 37.79
C LEU A 295 43.52 -10.50 37.75
N PRO A 296 44.37 -10.66 36.71
CA PRO A 296 45.53 -9.81 36.51
C PRO A 296 45.19 -8.33 36.41
N ALA A 297 46.11 -7.47 36.85
CA ALA A 297 45.99 -6.01 36.72
C ALA A 297 45.74 -5.58 35.26
N GLU A 298 46.43 -6.21 34.31
CA GLU A 298 46.29 -5.97 32.87
C GLU A 298 44.89 -6.35 32.37
N THR A 299 44.36 -7.49 32.80
CA THR A 299 43.02 -7.95 32.46
C THR A 299 41.96 -7.00 33.01
N LEU A 300 42.08 -6.56 34.27
CA LEU A 300 41.15 -5.60 34.85
C LEU A 300 41.16 -4.27 34.10
N ALA A 301 42.33 -3.79 33.69
CA ALA A 301 42.47 -2.56 32.90
C ALA A 301 41.81 -2.71 31.52
N ALA A 302 42.06 -3.82 30.81
CA ALA A 302 41.48 -4.08 29.50
C ALA A 302 39.95 -4.22 29.56
N VAL A 303 39.43 -5.04 30.47
CA VAL A 303 37.97 -5.23 30.62
C VAL A 303 37.30 -3.92 31.06
N THR A 304 37.90 -3.14 31.96
CA THR A 304 37.36 -1.81 32.33
C THR A 304 37.28 -0.88 31.13
N ALA A 305 38.33 -0.81 30.30
CA ALA A 305 38.31 -0.02 29.08
C ALA A 305 37.25 -0.52 28.06
N ALA A 306 36.99 -1.83 28.01
CA ALA A 306 35.91 -2.39 27.20
C ALA A 306 34.51 -2.03 27.74
N MET A 307 34.33 -2.03 29.07
CA MET A 307 33.09 -1.58 29.71
C MET A 307 32.78 -0.11 29.42
N ASP A 308 33.81 0.75 29.35
CA ASP A 308 33.66 2.16 28.98
C ASP A 308 33.27 2.35 27.50
N ALA A 309 33.56 1.36 26.64
CA ALA A 309 33.16 1.38 25.24
C ALA A 309 31.72 0.87 25.00
N LEU A 310 31.05 0.32 26.01
CA LEU A 310 29.67 -0.16 25.88
C LEU A 310 28.72 0.95 25.42
N GLY A 311 27.94 0.65 24.38
CA GLY A 311 27.03 1.60 23.74
C GLY A 311 27.64 2.38 22.57
N SER A 312 28.96 2.24 22.33
CA SER A 312 29.58 2.76 21.12
C SER A 312 29.08 1.99 19.88
N PRO A 313 28.85 2.65 18.74
CA PRO A 313 28.46 1.98 17.50
C PRO A 313 29.49 0.94 17.05
N TYR A 314 29.00 -0.19 16.54
CA TYR A 314 29.83 -1.15 15.81
C TYR A 314 29.85 -0.79 14.31
N ALA A 315 31.05 -0.70 13.73
CA ALA A 315 31.22 -0.46 12.30
C ALA A 315 32.48 -1.17 11.78
N PRO A 316 32.38 -2.08 10.80
CA PRO A 316 33.55 -2.78 10.24
C PRO A 316 34.61 -1.81 9.69
N GLY A 317 35.88 -2.05 10.02
CA GLY A 317 37.02 -1.26 9.55
C GLY A 317 37.21 0.08 10.29
N THR A 318 36.53 0.28 11.42
CA THR A 318 36.67 1.49 12.25
C THR A 318 37.49 1.21 13.49
N ALA A 319 38.20 2.23 13.99
CA ALA A 319 39.15 2.09 15.11
C ALA A 319 39.02 3.21 16.16
N GLY A 320 37.79 3.39 16.69
CA GLY A 320 37.48 4.20 17.87
C GLY A 320 37.74 5.72 17.77
N PRO A 321 37.30 6.49 18.78
CA PRO A 321 36.33 6.12 19.82
C PRO A 321 34.87 6.22 19.34
N GLU A 322 34.62 6.84 18.18
CA GLU A 322 33.27 7.10 17.65
C GLU A 322 32.56 5.82 17.17
N SER A 323 33.32 4.80 16.77
CA SER A 323 32.81 3.48 16.42
C SER A 323 33.95 2.47 16.45
N TRP A 324 33.62 1.20 16.66
CA TRP A 324 34.61 0.13 16.75
C TRP A 324 34.27 -1.02 15.81
N ASP A 325 35.29 -1.64 15.23
CA ASP A 325 35.18 -3.02 14.76
C ASP A 325 35.64 -4.02 15.83
N CYS A 326 35.54 -5.32 15.51
CA CYS A 326 35.81 -6.39 16.48
C CYS A 326 37.28 -6.40 16.94
N GLY A 327 38.24 -6.25 16.02
CA GLY A 327 39.65 -6.36 16.34
C GLY A 327 40.28 -5.07 16.86
N SER A 328 39.84 -3.90 16.39
CA SER A 328 40.32 -2.60 16.88
C SER A 328 39.92 -2.33 18.32
N LEU A 329 38.72 -2.76 18.76
CA LEU A 329 38.31 -2.65 20.15
C LEU A 329 39.27 -3.46 21.03
N VAL A 330 39.48 -4.73 20.69
CA VAL A 330 40.40 -5.63 21.40
C VAL A 330 41.82 -5.05 21.42
N GLN A 331 42.34 -4.65 20.27
CA GLN A 331 43.66 -4.02 20.19
C GLN A 331 43.76 -2.78 21.09
N SER A 332 42.73 -1.93 21.11
CA SER A 332 42.73 -0.70 21.92
C SER A 332 42.71 -1.00 23.41
N VAL A 333 41.81 -1.88 23.88
CA VAL A 333 41.63 -2.12 25.32
C VAL A 333 42.81 -2.88 25.93
N TYR A 334 43.36 -3.87 25.22
CA TYR A 334 44.57 -4.58 25.67
C TYR A 334 45.84 -3.73 25.49
N GLY A 335 45.90 -2.91 24.44
CA GLY A 335 47.00 -1.96 24.23
C GLY A 335 47.11 -0.96 25.39
N ARG A 336 45.98 -0.47 25.93
CA ARG A 336 45.94 0.36 27.14
C ARG A 336 46.43 -0.37 28.39
N ALA A 337 46.28 -1.69 28.43
CA ALA A 337 46.80 -2.56 29.48
C ALA A 337 48.27 -2.98 29.26
N GLY A 338 48.93 -2.48 28.21
CA GLY A 338 50.33 -2.81 27.89
C GLY A 338 50.52 -4.14 27.15
N ILE A 339 49.43 -4.75 26.64
CA ILE A 339 49.47 -6.00 25.89
C ILE A 339 49.23 -5.69 24.40
N PRO A 340 50.29 -5.66 23.57
CA PRO A 340 50.14 -5.39 22.15
C PRO A 340 49.48 -6.59 21.46
N LEU A 341 48.35 -6.36 20.80
CA LEU A 341 47.63 -7.37 20.02
C LEU A 341 47.46 -6.91 18.56
N PRO A 342 47.43 -7.85 17.59
CA PRO A 342 47.07 -7.54 16.22
C PRO A 342 45.63 -7.01 16.13
N GLY A 343 45.35 -6.23 15.09
CA GLY A 343 44.03 -5.62 14.87
C GLY A 343 43.09 -6.49 14.03
N GLU A 344 43.62 -7.52 13.36
CA GLU A 344 42.85 -8.42 12.51
C GLU A 344 42.37 -9.65 13.29
N GLN A 345 41.11 -10.04 13.10
CA GLN A 345 40.51 -11.17 13.83
C GLN A 345 41.24 -12.49 13.57
N ALA A 346 41.66 -12.74 12.33
CA ALA A 346 42.39 -13.96 11.97
C ALA A 346 43.76 -14.04 12.64
N GLU A 347 44.45 -12.90 12.78
CA GLU A 347 45.73 -12.81 13.47
C GLU A 347 45.54 -12.97 14.97
N LEU A 348 44.53 -12.32 15.56
CA LEU A 348 44.15 -12.48 16.97
C LEU A 348 43.88 -13.95 17.30
N PHE A 349 43.11 -14.64 16.47
CA PHE A 349 42.83 -16.07 16.64
C PHE A 349 44.11 -16.89 16.60
N ALA A 350 45.01 -16.63 15.64
CA ALA A 350 46.25 -17.37 15.45
C ALA A 350 47.27 -17.18 16.59
N VAL A 351 47.24 -16.04 17.30
CA VAL A 351 48.17 -15.75 18.42
C VAL A 351 47.57 -16.02 19.80
N SER A 352 46.27 -16.32 19.88
CA SER A 352 45.57 -16.62 21.13
C SER A 352 45.68 -18.09 21.54
N GLU A 353 45.57 -18.38 22.83
CA GLU A 353 45.51 -19.74 23.37
C GLU A 353 44.03 -20.16 23.55
N PRO A 354 43.61 -21.35 23.06
CA PRO A 354 42.24 -21.81 23.25
C PRO A 354 41.89 -22.03 24.71
N VAL A 355 40.75 -21.48 25.14
CA VAL A 355 40.16 -21.69 26.47
C VAL A 355 38.94 -22.59 26.35
N ALA A 356 38.80 -23.57 27.25
CA ALA A 356 37.62 -24.42 27.27
C ALA A 356 36.38 -23.59 27.67
N PRO A 357 35.18 -23.86 27.10
CA PRO A 357 33.97 -23.09 27.44
C PRO A 357 33.62 -23.03 28.93
N ALA A 358 33.96 -24.07 29.69
CA ALA A 358 33.73 -24.14 31.14
C ALA A 358 34.73 -23.30 31.96
N ASP A 359 35.84 -22.89 31.35
CA ASP A 359 36.95 -22.16 31.98
C ASP A 359 37.00 -20.69 31.52
N VAL A 360 35.97 -20.19 30.84
CA VAL A 360 35.97 -18.80 30.34
C VAL A 360 35.97 -17.81 31.51
N LEU A 361 36.87 -16.83 31.43
CA LEU A 361 37.04 -15.75 32.39
C LEU A 361 36.82 -14.37 31.74
N PRO A 362 36.51 -13.33 32.54
CA PRO A 362 36.52 -11.96 32.06
C PRO A 362 37.90 -11.61 31.49
N GLY A 363 37.94 -11.18 30.23
CA GLY A 363 39.18 -10.93 29.50
C GLY A 363 39.63 -12.06 28.58
N ASP A 364 38.84 -13.12 28.42
CA ASP A 364 39.02 -14.04 27.30
C ASP A 364 38.34 -13.49 26.03
N LEU A 365 38.91 -13.81 24.87
CA LEU A 365 38.38 -13.39 23.56
C LEU A 365 37.42 -14.45 23.01
N VAL A 366 36.23 -14.01 22.61
CA VAL A 366 35.23 -14.89 21.98
C VAL A 366 35.25 -14.66 20.47
N PHE A 367 35.49 -15.73 19.72
CA PHE A 367 35.44 -15.73 18.27
C PHE A 367 34.15 -16.42 17.80
N LEU A 368 33.33 -15.70 17.03
CA LEU A 368 32.06 -16.20 16.49
C LEU A 368 32.23 -16.52 15.00
N GLY A 369 31.81 -17.72 14.57
CA GLY A 369 31.79 -18.13 13.15
C GLY A 369 32.93 -19.05 12.71
N THR A 370 33.04 -20.24 13.30
CA THR A 370 33.81 -21.38 12.73
C THR A 370 32.93 -22.26 11.87
#